data_AF-A0A2J0KP97-F1
#
_entry.id   AF-A0A2J0KP97-F1
#
_cell.length_a   1.000
_cell.length_b   1.000
_cell.length_c   1.000
_cell.angle_alpha   90.00
_cell.angle_beta   90.00
_cell.angle_gamma   90.00
#
_symmetry.space_group_name_H-M   'P 1'
#
loop_
_entity.id
_entity.type
_entity.pdbx_description
1 polymer ?
#
loop_
_entity_poly.entity_id
_entity_poly.type
_entity_poly.pdbx_seq_one_letter_code
_entity_poly.pdbx_strand_id
1 'polypeptide(L)'
;LGESHETATKYLSKVNLSQFNDPFKMDEILEYVDSIDEKNTAAKASVDIALHDLVGKIIGQPWYKIWGYDKTKTPNTSFTIGIDTPEIVKQKVKEADAYNILKVKLGRETDKEMIETIRSVTDKPLVVDVNQGWTDKHFALDMIYWL
;
A
#
# COMPACT_ATOMS: atom_id res chain seq x y z
N LEU A 1 6.75 -11.13 4.60
CA LEU A 1 7.06 -9.93 5.43
C LEU A 1 7.39 -10.44 6.82
N GLY A 2 8.66 -10.46 7.21
CA GLY A 2 9.15 -11.14 8.42
C GLY A 2 8.80 -10.42 9.73
N GLU A 3 7.62 -9.80 9.82
CA GLU A 3 7.14 -9.05 10.97
C GLU A 3 5.82 -9.68 11.45
N SER A 4 5.58 -9.64 12.76
CA SER A 4 4.36 -10.11 13.41
C SER A 4 3.94 -9.14 14.52
N HIS A 5 2.74 -9.33 15.08
CA HIS A 5 2.31 -8.58 16.26
C HIS A 5 3.30 -8.70 17.42
N GLU A 6 3.92 -9.86 17.59
CA GLU A 6 4.91 -10.11 18.63
C GLU A 6 6.21 -9.32 18.38
N THR A 7 6.75 -9.35 17.16
CA THR A 7 7.97 -8.59 16.84
C THR A 7 7.74 -7.10 16.95
N ALA A 8 6.56 -6.61 16.52
CA ALA A 8 6.18 -5.20 16.66
C ALA A 8 6.07 -4.79 18.13
N THR A 9 5.39 -5.57 18.97
CA THR A 9 5.27 -5.29 20.41
C THR A 9 6.64 -5.27 21.10
N LYS A 10 7.49 -6.26 20.78
CA LYS A 10 8.86 -6.33 21.29
C LYS A 10 9.72 -5.16 20.84
N TYR A 11 9.55 -4.68 19.62
CA TYR A 11 10.24 -3.49 19.15
C TYR A 11 9.75 -2.24 19.89
N LEU A 12 8.43 -2.02 19.95
CA LEU A 12 7.83 -0.85 20.59
C LEU A 12 8.16 -0.76 22.09
N SER A 13 8.34 -1.88 22.79
CA SER A 13 8.76 -1.87 24.19
C SER A 13 10.17 -1.33 24.42
N LYS A 14 10.99 -1.20 23.38
CA LYS A 14 12.33 -0.59 23.43
C LYS A 14 12.31 0.91 23.15
N VAL A 15 11.22 1.42 22.54
CA VAL A 15 11.10 2.82 22.15
C VAL A 15 10.83 3.66 23.40
N ASN A 16 11.77 4.55 23.72
CA ASN A 16 11.62 5.50 24.81
C ASN A 16 11.45 6.92 24.25
N LEU A 17 10.21 7.36 24.02
CA LEU A 17 9.94 8.73 23.56
C LEU A 17 10.00 9.78 24.67
N SER A 18 9.99 9.38 25.95
CA SER A 18 10.01 10.33 27.08
C SER A 18 11.31 11.12 27.20
N GLN A 19 12.37 10.68 26.52
CA GLN A 19 13.64 11.42 26.45
C GLN A 19 13.56 12.67 25.56
N PHE A 20 12.54 12.78 24.71
CA PHE A 20 12.31 13.94 23.84
C PHE A 20 11.28 14.87 24.47
N ASN A 21 11.62 16.15 24.57
CA ASN A 21 10.75 17.19 25.14
C ASN A 21 10.08 18.06 24.07
N ASP A 22 10.43 17.86 22.80
CA ASP A 22 9.94 18.65 21.68
C ASP A 22 9.56 17.72 20.51
N PRO A 23 8.26 17.55 20.20
CA PRO A 23 7.82 16.68 19.11
C PRO A 23 8.17 17.24 17.71
N PHE A 24 8.56 18.52 17.60
CA PHE A 24 8.98 19.11 16.32
C PHE A 24 10.36 18.66 15.87
N LYS A 25 11.16 18.06 16.74
CA LYS A 25 12.45 17.44 16.40
C LYS A 25 12.26 16.08 15.74
N MET A 26 11.45 16.04 14.69
CA MET A 26 11.01 14.81 14.05
C MET A 26 12.20 14.00 13.51
N ASP A 27 13.16 14.66 12.86
CA ASP A 27 14.34 13.98 12.33
C ASP A 27 15.15 13.27 13.42
N GLU A 28 15.38 13.93 14.57
CA GLU A 28 16.08 13.35 15.72
C GLU A 28 15.32 12.15 16.30
N ILE A 29 13.99 12.28 16.46
CA ILE A 29 13.13 11.22 16.99
C ILE A 29 13.11 10.02 16.04
N LEU A 30 12.95 10.25 14.74
CA LEU A 30 12.85 9.20 13.73
C LEU A 30 14.19 8.51 13.48
N GLU A 31 15.32 9.23 13.54
CA GLU A 31 16.66 8.65 13.50
C GLU A 31 16.91 7.74 14.71
N TYR A 32 16.52 8.18 15.91
CA TYR A 32 16.55 7.34 17.10
C TYR A 32 15.70 6.07 16.93
N VAL A 33 14.44 6.21 16.52
CA VAL A 33 13.52 5.09 16.26
C VAL A 33 14.14 4.11 15.27
N ASP A 34 14.70 4.61 14.17
CA ASP A 34 15.32 3.76 13.15
C ASP A 34 16.56 3.01 13.68
N SER A 35 17.36 3.65 14.53
CA SER A 35 18.60 3.08 15.10
C SER A 35 18.40 1.90 16.06
N ILE A 36 17.19 1.71 16.61
CA ILE A 36 16.93 0.68 17.65
C ILE A 36 17.16 -0.74 17.13
N ASP A 37 16.73 -1.02 15.90
CA ASP A 37 16.87 -2.33 15.23
C ASP A 37 16.98 -2.11 13.71
N GLU A 38 17.68 -2.97 12.98
CA GLU A 38 17.80 -2.86 11.51
C GLU A 38 16.45 -3.02 10.77
N LYS A 39 15.51 -3.81 11.29
CA LYS A 39 14.22 -4.15 10.64
C LYS A 39 13.03 -3.49 11.36
N ASN A 40 11.89 -4.20 11.47
CA ASN A 40 10.65 -3.73 12.10
C ASN A 40 10.08 -2.46 11.46
N THR A 41 10.11 -2.42 10.12
CA THR A 41 9.70 -1.23 9.35
C THR A 41 8.24 -0.87 9.60
N ALA A 42 7.35 -1.84 9.80
CA ALA A 42 5.95 -1.54 10.11
C ALA A 42 5.79 -0.97 11.53
N ALA A 43 6.56 -1.47 12.50
CA ALA A 43 6.53 -0.95 13.87
C ALA A 43 7.13 0.48 13.94
N LYS A 44 8.24 0.73 13.24
CA LYS A 44 8.82 2.08 13.07
C LYS A 44 7.83 3.05 12.43
N ALA A 45 7.18 2.63 11.34
CA ALA A 45 6.18 3.43 10.65
C ALA A 45 4.99 3.80 11.56
N SER A 46 4.63 2.95 12.53
CA SER A 46 3.56 3.28 13.47
C SER A 46 3.90 4.48 14.36
N VAL A 47 5.16 4.61 14.77
CA VAL A 47 5.65 5.77 15.56
C VAL A 47 5.73 7.01 14.67
N ASP A 48 6.26 6.85 13.45
CA ASP A 48 6.34 7.91 12.44
C ASP A 48 4.96 8.54 12.17
N ILE A 49 3.96 7.72 11.84
CA ILE A 49 2.60 8.17 11.53
C ILE A 49 1.99 8.91 12.74
N ALA A 50 2.19 8.40 13.96
CA ALA A 50 1.68 9.02 15.17
C ALA A 50 2.36 10.39 15.44
N LEU A 51 3.66 10.49 15.19
CA LEU A 51 4.42 11.73 15.35
C LEU A 51 3.97 12.78 14.31
N HIS A 52 3.81 12.38 13.06
CA HIS A 52 3.24 13.24 12.02
C HIS A 52 1.84 13.73 12.42
N ASP A 53 0.93 12.83 12.84
CA ASP A 53 -0.41 13.25 13.28
C ASP A 53 -0.37 14.24 14.46
N LEU A 54 0.49 13.99 15.46
CA LEU A 54 0.69 14.90 16.60
C LEU A 54 1.19 16.28 16.14
N VAL A 55 2.28 16.34 15.37
CA VAL A 55 2.86 17.60 14.89
C VAL A 55 1.87 18.35 14.00
N GLY A 56 1.19 17.66 13.08
CA GLY A 56 0.16 18.25 12.22
C GLY A 56 -1.00 18.86 13.03
N LYS A 57 -1.42 18.19 14.12
CA LYS A 57 -2.43 18.70 15.05
C LYS A 57 -1.95 19.93 15.82
N ILE A 58 -0.71 19.96 16.29
CA ILE A 58 -0.14 21.13 16.99
C ILE A 58 -0.02 22.34 16.04
N ILE A 59 0.42 22.12 14.80
CA ILE A 59 0.50 23.16 13.76
C ILE A 59 -0.91 23.58 13.29
N GLY A 60 -1.91 22.72 13.45
CA GLY A 60 -3.27 22.93 12.95
C GLY A 60 -3.38 22.82 11.44
N GLN A 61 -2.54 22.00 10.79
CA GLN A 61 -2.54 21.82 9.34
C GLN A 61 -2.36 20.34 8.94
N PRO A 62 -3.04 19.89 7.87
CA PRO A 62 -2.79 18.56 7.32
C PRO A 62 -1.45 18.49 6.57
N TRP A 63 -0.81 17.33 6.58
CA TRP A 63 0.52 17.15 5.98
C TRP A 63 0.61 17.44 4.49
N TYR A 64 -0.43 17.12 3.69
CA TYR A 64 -0.41 17.49 2.27
C TYR A 64 -0.21 19.00 2.08
N LYS A 65 -0.74 19.84 3.00
CA LYS A 65 -0.60 21.29 2.95
C LYS A 65 0.75 21.74 3.49
N ILE A 66 1.26 21.11 4.56
CA ILE A 66 2.62 21.36 5.09
C ILE A 66 3.66 21.07 3.99
N TRP A 67 3.48 19.99 3.22
CA TRP A 67 4.33 19.63 2.08
C TRP A 67 4.07 20.44 0.81
N GLY A 68 3.10 21.37 0.81
CA GLY A 68 2.81 22.22 -0.37
C GLY A 68 2.10 21.51 -1.51
N TYR A 69 1.45 20.36 -1.27
CA TYR A 69 0.67 19.64 -2.27
C TYR A 69 -0.75 20.20 -2.45
N ASP A 70 -1.26 20.08 -3.67
CA ASP A 70 -2.62 20.45 -4.05
C ASP A 70 -3.54 19.23 -3.97
N LYS A 71 -4.49 19.26 -3.03
CA LYS A 71 -5.47 18.17 -2.82
C LYS A 71 -6.38 17.91 -4.03
N THR A 72 -6.50 18.85 -4.97
CA THR A 72 -7.31 18.65 -6.19
C THR A 72 -6.60 17.78 -7.22
N LYS A 73 -5.30 17.54 -7.03
CA LYS A 73 -4.45 16.72 -7.91
C LYS A 73 -4.21 15.31 -7.37
N THR A 74 -5.02 14.85 -6.42
CA THR A 74 -4.93 13.46 -5.92
C THR A 74 -5.15 12.47 -7.06
N PRO A 75 -4.33 11.40 -7.16
CA PRO A 75 -4.52 10.40 -8.20
C PRO A 75 -5.79 9.58 -7.95
N ASN A 76 -6.28 8.93 -9.00
CA ASN A 76 -7.32 7.92 -8.86
C ASN A 76 -6.78 6.72 -8.07
N THR A 77 -7.48 6.34 -7.00
CA THR A 77 -7.22 5.05 -6.35
C THR A 77 -7.80 3.92 -7.19
N SER A 78 -7.15 2.76 -7.11
CA SER A 78 -7.68 1.53 -7.70
C SER A 78 -8.48 0.72 -6.67
N PHE A 79 -9.40 -0.12 -7.16
CA PHE A 79 -10.09 -1.13 -6.35
C PHE A 79 -9.60 -2.53 -6.72
N THR A 80 -9.31 -3.37 -5.74
CA THR A 80 -8.72 -4.69 -5.99
C THR A 80 -9.78 -5.74 -6.30
N ILE A 81 -9.72 -6.32 -7.50
CA ILE A 81 -10.42 -7.54 -7.88
C ILE A 81 -9.53 -8.73 -7.49
N GLY A 82 -9.93 -9.41 -6.43
CA GLY A 82 -9.25 -10.62 -5.96
C GLY A 82 -9.53 -11.83 -6.84
N ILE A 83 -8.59 -12.78 -6.85
CA ILE A 83 -8.72 -14.06 -7.56
C ILE A 83 -9.93 -14.82 -7.00
N ASP A 84 -10.84 -15.25 -7.87
CA ASP A 84 -12.08 -15.93 -7.51
C ASP A 84 -12.69 -16.62 -8.75
N THR A 85 -13.89 -17.22 -8.63
CA THR A 85 -14.61 -17.75 -9.81
C THR A 85 -15.05 -16.64 -10.76
N PRO A 86 -15.25 -16.92 -12.07
CA PRO A 86 -15.64 -15.91 -13.04
C PRO A 86 -16.90 -15.11 -12.67
N GLU A 87 -17.89 -15.76 -12.05
CA GLU A 87 -19.14 -15.13 -11.60
C GLU A 87 -18.87 -14.11 -10.49
N ILE A 88 -18.08 -14.50 -9.48
CA ILE A 88 -17.71 -13.63 -8.36
C ILE A 88 -16.86 -12.46 -8.87
N VAL A 89 -15.95 -12.70 -9.80
CA VAL A 89 -15.11 -11.66 -10.43
C VAL A 89 -16.00 -10.63 -11.13
N LYS A 90 -16.95 -11.06 -11.96
CA LYS A 90 -17.89 -10.14 -12.64
C LYS A 90 -18.73 -9.36 -11.64
N GLN A 91 -19.17 -9.99 -10.55
CA GLN A 91 -19.89 -9.30 -9.48
C GLN A 91 -19.02 -8.22 -8.81
N LYS A 92 -17.79 -8.55 -8.41
CA LYS A 92 -16.84 -7.61 -7.80
C LYS A 92 -16.51 -6.43 -8.72
N VAL A 93 -16.41 -6.66 -10.03
CA VAL A 93 -16.21 -5.58 -11.00
C VAL A 93 -17.39 -4.60 -11.02
N LYS A 94 -18.63 -5.11 -10.94
CA LYS A 94 -19.83 -4.26 -10.83
C LYS A 94 -19.89 -3.50 -9.51
N GLU A 95 -19.51 -4.13 -8.40
CA GLU A 95 -19.42 -3.46 -7.10
C GLU A 95 -18.35 -2.34 -7.10
N ALA A 96 -17.33 -2.48 -7.95
CA ALA A 96 -16.27 -1.50 -8.15
C ALA A 96 -16.61 -0.39 -9.17
N ASP A 97 -17.88 -0.21 -9.53
CA ASP A 97 -18.24 0.72 -10.61
C ASP A 97 -17.88 2.19 -10.32
N ALA A 98 -17.84 2.59 -9.06
CA ALA A 98 -17.44 3.94 -8.68
C ALA A 98 -15.93 4.24 -8.91
N TYR A 99 -15.11 3.22 -9.16
CA TYR A 99 -13.66 3.38 -9.34
C TYR A 99 -13.30 3.55 -10.81
N ASN A 100 -12.36 4.45 -11.07
CA ASN A 100 -11.87 4.75 -12.42
C ASN A 100 -10.82 3.74 -12.91
N ILE A 101 -10.17 3.01 -12.00
CA ILE A 101 -9.09 2.05 -12.29
C ILE A 101 -9.30 0.82 -11.42
N LEU A 102 -9.08 -0.37 -11.96
CA LEU A 102 -9.16 -1.62 -11.18
C LEU A 102 -7.78 -2.26 -11.05
N LYS A 103 -7.46 -2.73 -9.84
CA LYS A 103 -6.27 -3.53 -9.56
C LYS A 103 -6.62 -5.00 -9.66
N VAL A 104 -5.89 -5.78 -10.45
CA VAL A 104 -6.11 -7.22 -10.62
C VAL A 104 -4.95 -7.99 -10.02
N LYS A 105 -5.25 -8.95 -9.14
CA LYS A 105 -4.23 -9.87 -8.63
C LYS A 105 -4.04 -11.01 -9.63
N LEU A 106 -2.82 -11.15 -10.13
CA LEU A 106 -2.36 -12.20 -11.05
C LEU A 106 -1.29 -13.06 -10.37
N GLY A 107 -0.62 -13.91 -11.14
CA GLY A 107 0.43 -14.81 -10.68
C GLY A 107 -0.04 -16.27 -10.54
N ARG A 108 -1.08 -16.66 -11.27
CA ARG A 108 -1.62 -18.03 -11.34
C ARG A 108 -1.73 -18.49 -12.80
N GLU A 109 -1.97 -19.78 -13.01
CA GLU A 109 -2.19 -20.34 -14.35
C GLU A 109 -3.44 -19.76 -15.04
N THR A 110 -4.39 -19.25 -14.25
CA THR A 110 -5.67 -18.67 -14.71
C THR A 110 -5.59 -17.16 -14.98
N ASP A 111 -4.40 -16.58 -15.07
CA ASP A 111 -4.23 -15.12 -15.24
C ASP A 111 -4.95 -14.58 -16.49
N LYS A 112 -4.90 -15.34 -17.61
CA LYS A 112 -5.57 -14.92 -18.85
C LYS A 112 -7.09 -14.94 -18.72
N GLU A 113 -7.63 -16.03 -18.17
CA GLU A 113 -9.07 -16.18 -17.90
C GLU A 113 -9.59 -15.08 -16.97
N MET A 114 -8.81 -14.71 -15.95
CA MET A 114 -9.13 -13.63 -15.02
C MET A 114 -9.29 -12.30 -15.76
N ILE A 115 -8.32 -11.95 -16.61
CA ILE A 115 -8.35 -10.70 -17.38
C ILE A 115 -9.48 -10.70 -18.41
N GLU A 116 -9.65 -11.79 -19.16
CA GLU A 116 -10.74 -11.95 -20.13
C GLU A 116 -12.12 -11.84 -19.46
N THR A 117 -12.28 -12.44 -18.28
CA THR A 117 -13.50 -12.33 -17.47
C THR A 117 -13.80 -10.90 -17.09
N ILE A 118 -12.81 -10.15 -16.58
CA ILE A 118 -12.97 -8.74 -16.24
C ILE A 118 -13.29 -7.92 -17.50
N ARG A 119 -12.56 -8.16 -18.59
CA ARG A 119 -12.74 -7.47 -19.87
C ARG A 119 -14.09 -7.73 -20.52
N SER A 120 -14.72 -8.86 -20.22
CA SER A 120 -16.08 -9.16 -20.70
C SER A 120 -17.17 -8.25 -20.11
N VAL A 121 -16.87 -7.52 -19.02
CA VAL A 121 -17.83 -6.67 -18.30
C VAL A 121 -17.36 -5.22 -18.10
N THR A 122 -16.10 -4.88 -18.38
CA THR A 122 -15.60 -3.51 -18.28
C THR A 122 -14.40 -3.23 -19.19
N ASP A 123 -14.34 -2.00 -19.69
CA ASP A 123 -13.24 -1.42 -20.46
C ASP A 123 -12.31 -0.54 -19.62
N LYS A 124 -12.56 -0.40 -18.30
CA LYS A 124 -11.75 0.44 -17.40
C LYS A 124 -10.27 0.07 -17.43
N PRO A 125 -9.35 1.03 -17.25
CA PRO A 125 -7.93 0.74 -17.09
C PRO A 125 -7.68 -0.28 -15.98
N LEU A 126 -6.78 -1.24 -16.24
CA LEU A 126 -6.35 -2.24 -15.27
C LEU A 126 -4.91 -1.98 -14.86
N VAL A 127 -4.63 -2.15 -13.58
CA VAL A 127 -3.28 -2.25 -13.03
C VAL A 127 -3.13 -3.66 -12.48
N VAL A 128 -2.07 -4.37 -12.87
CA VAL A 128 -1.87 -5.76 -12.46
C VAL A 128 -0.83 -5.86 -11.34
N ASP A 129 -1.05 -6.78 -10.41
CA ASP A 129 -0.10 -7.16 -9.37
C ASP A 129 0.03 -8.68 -9.33
N VAL A 130 1.16 -9.16 -9.82
CA VAL A 130 1.48 -10.57 -9.96
C VAL A 130 2.00 -11.15 -8.64
N ASN A 131 2.36 -10.31 -7.66
CA ASN A 131 2.83 -10.70 -6.34
C ASN A 131 3.90 -11.82 -6.38
N GLN A 132 4.91 -11.64 -7.25
CA GLN A 132 6.03 -12.57 -7.49
C GLN A 132 5.64 -13.93 -8.10
N GLY A 133 4.42 -14.10 -8.62
CA GLY A 133 3.95 -15.35 -9.20
C GLY A 133 4.58 -15.72 -10.56
N TRP A 134 5.03 -14.74 -11.36
CA TRP A 134 5.80 -15.01 -12.57
C TRP A 134 7.29 -15.08 -12.23
N THR A 135 7.84 -16.28 -12.27
CA THR A 135 9.25 -16.54 -11.92
C THR A 135 10.16 -16.66 -13.13
N ASP A 136 9.61 -16.92 -14.33
CA ASP A 136 10.34 -16.93 -15.59
C ASP A 136 10.26 -15.56 -16.28
N LYS A 137 11.43 -15.02 -16.65
CA LYS A 137 11.55 -13.68 -17.24
C LYS A 137 10.91 -13.59 -18.62
N HIS A 138 11.04 -14.62 -19.45
CA HIS A 138 10.51 -14.60 -20.82
C HIS A 138 8.99 -14.71 -20.79
N PHE A 139 8.46 -15.62 -19.98
CA PHE A 139 7.03 -15.72 -19.70
C PHE A 139 6.45 -14.40 -19.17
N ALA A 140 7.11 -13.76 -18.20
CA ALA A 140 6.68 -12.47 -17.68
C ALA A 140 6.63 -11.39 -18.77
N LEU A 141 7.65 -11.33 -19.65
CA LEU A 141 7.68 -10.39 -20.77
C LEU A 141 6.55 -10.65 -21.78
N ASP A 142 6.32 -11.92 -22.14
CA ASP A 142 5.26 -12.31 -23.06
C ASP A 142 3.87 -11.98 -22.48
N MET A 143 3.67 -12.20 -21.18
CA MET A 143 2.43 -11.82 -20.48
C MET A 143 2.23 -10.31 -20.42
N ILE A 144 3.29 -9.52 -20.25
CA ILE A 144 3.20 -8.05 -20.28
C ILE A 144 2.77 -7.55 -21.66
N TYR A 145 3.28 -8.14 -22.75
CA TYR A 145 2.87 -7.75 -24.11
C TYR A 145 1.44 -8.20 -24.46
N TRP A 146 0.96 -9.27 -23.83
CA TRP A 146 -0.41 -9.75 -24.05
C TRP A 146 -1.47 -8.90 -23.34
N LEU A 147 -1.14 -8.32 -22.17
CA LEU A 147 -2.01 -7.45 -21.36
C LEU A 147 -2.29 -6.10 -22.03
#